data_AF-A0A7X9QT36-F1
#
_entry.id   AF-A0A7X9QT36-F1
#
_cell.length_a   1.000
_cell.length_b   1.000
_cell.length_c   1.000
_cell.angle_alpha   90.00
_cell.angle_beta   90.00
_cell.angle_gamma   90.00
#
_symmetry.space_group_name_H-M   'P 1'
#
loop_
_entity.id
_entity.type
_entity.pdbx_description
1 polymer ?
#
loop_
_entity_poly.entity_id
_entity_poly.type
_entity_poly.pdbx_seq_one_letter_code
_entity_poly.pdbx_strand_id
1 'polypeptide(L)'
;MNKRSFADYHVSEEIKRALAVLKYEAPTEVQSKVIPLAMENQDLVVKAQTGSGKTASFGIPVSDMIEWEEKKPQVLILTPTRELAVQVREDLTNIGRFKRIKAVAVYGKEPFTKQKDELKQKTHVVVGTPGRVMDHIERETLVLDQIKYLIIDEADEMLNRGFIDEVESIINELPSNRVTMVFSATLPKDIESLCHKYMKDPIHIEIESTGATAETIEHFLIEVKEAEKISLLKDVTVIENPDSCLIFCRTKENVDTVYSELDKVGYPCERLHGGLEQEDRFAVMEGFKLGNFRYLVATDVAARGIDIDNVKLVINYDVPMEKESYVHRTGRTGRAGNKGKAITFSTPFEGKFIKAIEKYIGFEIPTIEAPREQEVAGEKAAFEEKLSSRRVVRNNKTARINQDIMKLHFSGGKKKKIRAVDFVGTIAKISGVTADDIGIITILDHMSYVDILNGKGSLVLQAMENATIKGKKLKVSKAIK
;
A
#
# COMPACT_ATOMS: atom_id res chain seq x y z
N MET A 1 -9.16 -28.87 -10.38
CA MET A 1 -8.97 -27.47 -10.80
C MET A 1 -7.49 -27.27 -11.09
N ASN A 2 -7.12 -26.95 -12.34
CA ASN A 2 -5.73 -26.61 -12.68
C ASN A 2 -5.31 -25.40 -11.83
N LYS A 3 -4.31 -25.56 -10.97
CA LYS A 3 -3.68 -24.43 -10.28
C LYS A 3 -3.03 -23.55 -11.33
N ARG A 4 -3.67 -22.44 -11.69
CA ARG A 4 -3.06 -21.40 -12.53
C ARG A 4 -1.82 -20.89 -11.82
N SER A 5 -0.71 -20.78 -12.53
CA SER A 5 0.53 -20.20 -12.03
C SER A 5 0.73 -18.82 -12.65
N PHE A 6 1.46 -17.94 -11.96
CA PHE A 6 1.94 -16.71 -12.61
C PHE A 6 2.85 -16.99 -13.82
N ALA A 7 3.45 -18.18 -13.89
CA ALA A 7 4.22 -18.62 -15.03
C ALA A 7 3.38 -18.80 -16.31
N ASP A 8 2.05 -18.96 -16.18
CA ASP A 8 1.14 -19.17 -17.32
C ASP A 8 0.77 -17.86 -18.03
N TYR A 9 1.03 -16.69 -17.42
CA TYR A 9 0.80 -15.41 -18.06
C TYR A 9 1.98 -15.03 -18.98
N HIS A 10 1.65 -14.42 -20.11
CA HIS A 10 2.62 -13.90 -21.09
C HIS A 10 3.25 -12.59 -20.62
N VAL A 11 3.91 -12.61 -19.46
CA VAL A 11 4.67 -11.47 -18.90
C VAL A 11 6.17 -11.69 -19.05
N SER A 12 6.98 -10.62 -19.06
CA SER A 12 8.44 -10.75 -19.23
C SER A 12 9.12 -11.49 -18.08
N GLU A 13 10.30 -12.07 -18.36
CA GLU A 13 11.08 -12.81 -17.36
C GLU A 13 11.50 -11.94 -16.17
N GLU A 14 11.71 -10.64 -16.37
CA GLU A 14 11.98 -9.68 -15.31
C GLU A 14 10.81 -9.55 -14.33
N ILE A 15 9.57 -9.50 -14.82
CA ILE A 15 8.37 -9.46 -13.99
C ILE A 15 8.21 -10.80 -13.26
N LYS A 16 8.35 -11.94 -13.96
CA LYS A 16 8.28 -13.27 -13.31
C LYS A 16 9.29 -13.41 -12.18
N ARG A 17 10.52 -12.93 -12.40
CA ARG A 17 11.56 -12.90 -11.38
C ARG A 17 11.17 -12.04 -10.18
N ALA A 18 10.61 -10.85 -10.40
CA ALA A 18 10.12 -10.00 -9.32
C ALA A 18 9.03 -10.70 -8.50
N LEU A 19 8.06 -11.31 -9.18
CA LEU A 19 6.96 -12.04 -8.54
C LEU A 19 7.45 -13.22 -7.71
N ALA A 20 8.42 -13.99 -8.21
CA ALA A 20 9.04 -15.09 -7.47
C ALA A 20 9.74 -14.62 -6.18
N VAL A 21 10.52 -13.54 -6.24
CA VAL A 21 11.21 -12.95 -5.06
C VAL A 21 10.21 -12.39 -4.05
N LEU A 22 9.12 -11.80 -4.55
CA LEU A 22 8.01 -11.30 -3.74
C LEU A 22 7.09 -12.41 -3.20
N LYS A 23 7.33 -13.67 -3.59
CA LYS A 23 6.56 -14.87 -3.22
C LYS A 23 5.09 -14.83 -3.65
N TYR A 24 4.84 -14.33 -4.85
CA TYR A 24 3.57 -14.53 -5.53
C TYR A 24 3.51 -15.96 -6.08
N GLU A 25 2.88 -16.87 -5.35
CA GLU A 25 2.83 -18.30 -5.71
C GLU A 25 1.73 -18.60 -6.73
N ALA A 26 0.50 -18.17 -6.45
CA ALA A 26 -0.66 -18.38 -7.31
C ALA A 26 -1.46 -17.07 -7.44
N PRO A 27 -2.01 -16.76 -8.63
CA PRO A 27 -2.82 -15.59 -8.85
C PRO A 27 -4.15 -15.73 -8.12
N THR A 28 -4.59 -14.66 -7.47
CA THR A 28 -5.94 -14.56 -6.91
C THR A 28 -6.99 -14.52 -8.03
N GLU A 29 -8.27 -14.64 -7.70
CA GLU A 29 -9.34 -14.59 -8.70
C GLU A 29 -9.33 -13.25 -9.47
N VAL A 30 -9.22 -12.12 -8.75
CA VAL A 30 -9.14 -10.79 -9.39
C VAL A 30 -7.93 -10.69 -10.32
N GLN A 31 -6.76 -11.18 -9.89
CA GLN A 31 -5.55 -11.19 -10.73
C GLN A 31 -5.75 -12.06 -11.97
N SER A 32 -6.41 -13.20 -11.82
CA SER A 32 -6.64 -14.15 -12.91
C SER A 32 -7.61 -13.65 -13.98
N LYS A 33 -8.53 -12.76 -13.62
CA LYS A 33 -9.46 -12.13 -14.58
C LYS A 33 -8.87 -10.85 -15.17
N VAL A 34 -8.23 -10.02 -14.35
CA VAL A 34 -7.74 -8.69 -14.75
C VAL A 34 -6.47 -8.76 -15.59
N ILE A 35 -5.48 -9.58 -15.22
CA ILE A 35 -4.15 -9.55 -15.86
C ILE A 35 -4.25 -9.80 -17.37
N PRO A 36 -4.94 -10.85 -17.88
CA PRO A 36 -5.04 -11.10 -19.31
C PRO A 36 -5.69 -9.93 -20.08
N LEU A 37 -6.81 -9.42 -19.57
CA LEU A 37 -7.57 -8.35 -20.23
C LEU A 37 -6.81 -7.01 -20.22
N ALA A 38 -6.09 -6.72 -19.14
CA ALA A 38 -5.22 -5.55 -19.06
C ALA A 38 -4.05 -5.64 -20.05
N MET A 39 -3.46 -6.83 -20.25
CA MET A 39 -2.42 -7.05 -21.27
C MET A 39 -2.94 -6.89 -22.71
N GLU A 40 -4.24 -7.05 -22.92
CA GLU A 40 -4.94 -6.81 -24.19
C GLU A 40 -5.38 -5.34 -24.38
N ASN A 41 -4.94 -4.43 -23.48
CA ASN A 41 -5.27 -3.01 -23.50
C ASN A 41 -6.79 -2.73 -23.48
N GLN A 42 -7.55 -3.53 -22.75
CA GLN A 42 -8.98 -3.31 -22.54
C GLN A 42 -9.21 -2.35 -21.36
N ASP A 43 -10.22 -1.49 -21.47
CA ASP A 43 -10.73 -0.70 -20.35
C ASP A 43 -11.46 -1.62 -19.37
N LEU A 44 -11.23 -1.47 -18.06
CA LEU A 44 -11.74 -2.41 -17.05
C LEU A 44 -12.44 -1.68 -15.90
N VAL A 45 -13.66 -2.12 -15.56
CA VAL A 45 -14.33 -1.75 -14.31
C VAL A 45 -14.33 -2.96 -13.40
N VAL A 46 -13.55 -2.89 -12.32
CA VAL A 46 -13.30 -4.02 -11.43
C VAL A 46 -13.92 -3.77 -10.06
N LYS A 47 -14.96 -4.54 -9.75
CA LYS A 47 -15.57 -4.58 -8.42
C LYS A 47 -14.99 -5.74 -7.62
N ALA A 48 -14.15 -5.41 -6.64
CA ALA A 48 -13.53 -6.40 -5.76
C ALA A 48 -13.18 -5.80 -4.38
N GLN A 49 -13.28 -6.63 -3.34
CA GLN A 49 -12.99 -6.26 -1.96
C GLN A 49 -11.52 -5.87 -1.75
N THR A 50 -11.23 -5.07 -0.72
CA THR A 50 -9.86 -4.75 -0.31
C THR A 50 -9.11 -6.03 0.08
N GLY A 51 -7.84 -6.15 -0.30
CA GLY A 51 -7.03 -7.35 0.02
C GLY A 51 -7.19 -8.54 -0.92
N SER A 52 -8.04 -8.43 -1.94
CA SER A 52 -8.15 -9.43 -3.01
C SER A 52 -6.93 -9.48 -3.94
N GLY A 53 -6.00 -8.52 -3.83
CA GLY A 53 -4.82 -8.43 -4.68
C GLY A 53 -4.95 -7.47 -5.87
N LYS A 54 -5.86 -6.48 -5.79
CA LYS A 54 -6.14 -5.47 -6.83
C LYS A 54 -4.88 -4.75 -7.33
N THR A 55 -4.02 -4.29 -6.42
CA THR A 55 -2.80 -3.56 -6.78
C THR A 55 -1.88 -4.35 -7.68
N ALA A 56 -1.66 -5.64 -7.39
CA ALA A 56 -0.86 -6.50 -8.26
C ALA A 56 -1.59 -6.83 -9.58
N SER A 57 -2.94 -6.86 -9.57
CA SER A 57 -3.73 -7.19 -10.76
C SER A 57 -3.57 -6.17 -11.89
N PHE A 58 -3.48 -4.87 -11.58
CA PHE A 58 -3.08 -3.85 -12.56
C PHE A 58 -1.57 -3.61 -12.60
N GLY A 59 -0.88 -3.76 -11.46
CA GLY A 59 0.53 -3.43 -11.34
C GLY A 59 1.45 -4.34 -12.16
N ILE A 60 1.12 -5.64 -12.26
CA ILE A 60 1.83 -6.62 -13.09
C ILE A 60 1.78 -6.26 -14.57
N PRO A 61 0.60 -6.20 -15.22
CA PRO A 61 0.52 -5.96 -16.66
C PRO A 61 1.06 -4.58 -17.04
N VAL A 62 0.75 -3.55 -16.25
CA VAL A 62 1.24 -2.19 -16.52
C VAL A 62 2.76 -2.11 -16.37
N SER A 63 3.34 -2.75 -15.35
CA SER A 63 4.81 -2.82 -15.23
C SER A 63 5.44 -3.56 -16.41
N ASP A 64 4.77 -4.57 -16.94
CA ASP A 64 5.30 -5.30 -18.09
C ASP A 64 5.26 -4.48 -19.38
N MET A 65 4.18 -3.73 -19.61
CA MET A 65 3.97 -2.99 -20.84
C MET A 65 4.65 -1.61 -20.89
N ILE A 66 5.18 -1.11 -19.77
CA ILE A 66 5.95 0.14 -19.74
C ILE A 66 7.19 0.03 -20.65
N GLU A 67 7.34 0.99 -21.55
CA GLU A 67 8.54 1.15 -22.34
C GLU A 67 9.61 1.81 -21.47
N TRP A 68 10.62 1.04 -21.07
CA TRP A 68 11.67 1.56 -20.20
C TRP A 68 12.41 2.73 -20.82
N GLU A 69 12.64 2.79 -22.13
CA GLU A 69 13.47 3.85 -22.75
C GLU A 69 12.86 5.25 -22.64
N GLU A 70 11.52 5.33 -22.63
CA GLU A 70 10.78 6.57 -22.46
C GLU A 70 11.07 7.19 -21.08
N LYS A 71 11.33 8.50 -21.07
CA LYS A 71 11.70 9.25 -19.87
C LYS A 71 10.51 9.85 -19.15
N LYS A 72 9.42 10.07 -19.90
CA LYS A 72 8.17 10.68 -19.43
C LYS A 72 7.24 9.63 -18.79
N PRO A 73 6.35 10.06 -17.88
CA PRO A 73 5.36 9.17 -17.30
C PRO A 73 4.47 8.53 -18.36
N GLN A 74 4.24 7.23 -18.22
CA GLN A 74 3.33 6.43 -19.06
C GLN A 74 2.09 5.97 -18.30
N VAL A 75 2.12 6.06 -16.98
CA VAL A 75 1.07 5.56 -16.10
C VAL A 75 0.76 6.60 -15.05
N LEU A 76 -0.53 6.93 -14.91
CA LEU A 76 -1.05 7.72 -13.82
C LEU A 76 -1.99 6.84 -12.98
N ILE A 77 -1.74 6.78 -11.67
CA ILE A 77 -2.59 6.06 -10.72
C ILE A 77 -3.12 7.06 -9.71
N LEU A 78 -4.45 7.20 -9.65
CA LEU A 78 -5.14 8.02 -8.66
C LEU A 78 -5.56 7.15 -7.48
N THR A 79 -5.29 7.63 -6.27
CA THR A 79 -5.63 6.94 -5.01
C THR A 79 -6.24 7.95 -4.01
N PRO A 80 -7.21 7.58 -3.17
CA PRO A 80 -7.88 8.49 -2.23
C PRO A 80 -7.00 8.99 -1.07
N THR A 81 -5.96 8.25 -0.68
CA THR A 81 -5.14 8.58 0.49
C THR A 81 -3.65 8.61 0.15
N ARG A 82 -2.89 9.33 0.97
CA ARG A 82 -1.44 9.51 0.79
C ARG A 82 -0.70 8.21 1.07
N GLU A 83 -1.16 7.52 2.10
CA GLU A 83 -0.65 6.23 2.55
C GLU A 83 -0.80 5.18 1.44
N LEU A 84 -1.97 5.15 0.78
CA LEU A 84 -2.19 4.26 -0.35
C LEU A 84 -1.32 4.65 -1.55
N ALA A 85 -1.16 5.94 -1.85
CA ALA A 85 -0.27 6.39 -2.93
C ALA A 85 1.17 5.90 -2.74
N VAL A 86 1.71 6.03 -1.52
CA VAL A 86 3.06 5.59 -1.16
C VAL A 86 3.21 4.08 -1.29
N GLN A 87 2.19 3.34 -0.86
CA GLN A 87 2.15 1.88 -0.95
C GLN A 87 2.07 1.39 -2.40
N VAL A 88 1.13 1.89 -3.19
CA VAL A 88 0.99 1.51 -4.60
C VAL A 88 2.29 1.84 -5.35
N ARG A 89 2.91 3.00 -5.07
CA ARG A 89 4.24 3.32 -5.60
C ARG A 89 5.29 2.27 -5.20
N GLU A 90 5.30 1.81 -3.95
CA GLU A 90 6.23 0.77 -3.47
C GLU A 90 5.98 -0.58 -4.16
N ASP A 91 4.72 -1.00 -4.28
CA ASP A 91 4.34 -2.24 -4.96
C ASP A 91 4.76 -2.22 -6.43
N LEU A 92 4.48 -1.12 -7.16
CA LEU A 92 4.89 -0.95 -8.55
C LEU A 92 6.41 -0.90 -8.70
N THR A 93 7.12 -0.26 -7.77
CA THR A 93 8.60 -0.25 -7.75
C THR A 93 9.18 -1.64 -7.51
N ASN A 94 8.51 -2.46 -6.70
CA ASN A 94 8.93 -3.82 -6.40
C ASN A 94 8.63 -4.78 -7.56
N ILE A 95 7.40 -4.73 -8.11
CA ILE A 95 7.00 -5.54 -9.27
C ILE A 95 7.86 -5.18 -10.50
N GLY A 96 8.07 -3.89 -10.75
CA GLY A 96 8.88 -3.38 -11.87
C GLY A 96 10.39 -3.33 -11.62
N ARG A 97 10.89 -3.88 -10.51
CA ARG A 97 12.27 -3.68 -10.04
C ARG A 97 13.31 -4.10 -11.08
N PHE A 98 13.17 -5.31 -11.63
CA PHE A 98 14.13 -5.87 -12.58
C PHE A 98 14.03 -5.25 -13.97
N LYS A 99 12.89 -4.64 -14.32
CA LYS A 99 12.74 -3.75 -15.51
C LYS A 99 13.20 -2.32 -15.25
N ARG A 100 13.71 -2.02 -14.04
CA ARG A 100 14.21 -0.69 -13.63
C ARG A 100 13.14 0.40 -13.74
N ILE A 101 11.89 0.02 -13.52
CA ILE A 101 10.76 0.94 -13.53
C ILE A 101 10.87 1.83 -12.31
N LYS A 102 10.61 3.10 -12.52
CA LYS A 102 10.63 4.12 -11.48
C LYS A 102 9.23 4.71 -11.32
N ALA A 103 8.68 4.54 -10.12
CA ALA A 103 7.44 5.12 -9.68
C ALA A 103 7.69 6.27 -8.70
N VAL A 104 6.89 7.33 -8.78
CA VAL A 104 6.91 8.49 -7.86
C VAL A 104 5.53 8.63 -7.23
N ALA A 105 5.47 8.93 -5.93
CA ALA A 105 4.22 9.23 -5.24
C ALA A 105 4.08 10.75 -5.07
N VAL A 106 2.93 11.31 -5.44
CA VAL A 106 2.62 12.74 -5.29
C VAL A 106 1.38 12.95 -4.42
N TYR A 107 1.54 13.65 -3.30
CA TYR A 107 0.45 13.91 -2.36
C TYR A 107 0.63 15.20 -1.55
N GLY A 108 -0.46 15.66 -0.92
CA GLY A 108 -0.48 16.87 -0.09
C GLY A 108 0.35 16.75 1.20
N LYS A 109 0.64 17.88 1.86
CA LYS A 109 1.50 18.02 3.06
C LYS A 109 2.98 17.62 2.93
N GLU A 110 3.39 16.89 1.89
CA GLU A 110 4.82 16.77 1.54
C GLU A 110 5.28 18.00 0.71
N PRO A 111 6.54 18.48 0.89
CA PRO A 111 7.05 19.63 0.13
C PRO A 111 6.97 19.43 -1.38
N PHE A 112 6.28 20.36 -2.05
CA PHE A 112 6.07 20.34 -3.50
C PHE A 112 7.39 20.30 -4.29
N THR A 113 8.41 21.03 -3.84
CA THR A 113 9.72 21.09 -4.51
C THR A 113 10.40 19.72 -4.59
N LYS A 114 10.26 18.89 -3.55
CA LYS A 114 10.82 17.54 -3.54
C LYS A 114 10.15 16.66 -4.61
N GLN A 115 8.82 16.67 -4.68
CA GLN A 115 8.05 15.95 -5.69
C GLN A 115 8.36 16.46 -7.10
N LYS A 116 8.46 17.78 -7.29
CA LYS A 116 8.87 18.41 -8.55
C LYS A 116 10.25 17.91 -9.00
N ASP A 117 11.22 17.86 -8.09
CA ASP A 117 12.57 17.41 -8.43
C ASP A 117 12.65 15.91 -8.71
N GLU A 118 11.79 15.11 -8.09
CA GLU A 118 11.63 13.69 -8.42
C GLU A 118 11.01 13.50 -9.81
N LEU A 119 9.94 14.23 -10.15
CA LEU A 119 9.27 14.19 -11.45
C LEU A 119 10.16 14.67 -12.62
N LYS A 120 11.11 15.57 -12.36
CA LYS A 120 12.13 15.98 -13.36
C LYS A 120 13.09 14.85 -13.75
N GLN A 121 13.21 13.82 -12.92
CA GLN A 121 14.01 12.64 -13.25
C GLN A 121 13.18 11.70 -14.13
N LYS A 122 13.84 10.74 -14.78
CA LYS A 122 13.16 9.67 -15.52
C LYS A 122 12.14 8.99 -14.61
N THR A 123 10.86 9.09 -14.94
CA THR A 123 9.73 8.62 -14.13
C THR A 123 8.73 7.99 -15.08
N HIS A 124 8.36 6.72 -14.83
CA HIS A 124 7.48 5.96 -15.71
C HIS A 124 6.07 5.86 -15.14
N VAL A 125 5.96 5.83 -13.81
CA VAL A 125 4.68 5.74 -13.09
C VAL A 125 4.58 6.90 -12.11
N VAL A 126 3.43 7.57 -12.11
CA VAL A 126 3.07 8.56 -11.11
C VAL A 126 1.84 8.04 -10.37
N VAL A 127 1.94 7.96 -9.05
CA VAL A 127 0.84 7.57 -8.16
C VAL A 127 0.50 8.78 -7.30
N GLY A 128 -0.76 9.15 -7.14
CA GLY A 128 -1.04 10.32 -6.32
C GLY A 128 -2.48 10.53 -5.89
N THR A 129 -2.63 11.45 -4.94
CA THR A 129 -3.94 11.94 -4.52
C THR A 129 -4.44 13.02 -5.48
N PRO A 130 -5.72 13.04 -5.90
CA PRO A 130 -6.23 13.92 -6.95
C PRO A 130 -5.79 15.39 -6.81
N GLY A 131 -6.03 16.03 -5.67
CA GLY A 131 -5.66 17.44 -5.48
C GLY A 131 -4.17 17.76 -5.73
N ARG A 132 -3.24 16.91 -5.27
CA ARG A 132 -1.81 17.16 -5.51
C ARG A 132 -1.39 16.84 -6.95
N VAL A 133 -2.01 15.83 -7.56
CA VAL A 133 -1.80 15.54 -8.99
C VAL A 133 -2.20 16.77 -9.80
N MET A 134 -3.38 17.33 -9.52
CA MET A 134 -3.86 18.55 -10.18
C MET A 134 -2.91 19.73 -9.98
N ASP A 135 -2.43 19.98 -8.74
CA ASP A 135 -1.42 21.03 -8.49
C ASP A 135 -0.17 20.88 -9.39
N HIS A 136 0.28 19.65 -9.64
CA HIS A 136 1.45 19.38 -10.48
C HIS A 136 1.16 19.59 -11.96
N ILE A 137 -0.07 19.31 -12.41
CA ILE A 137 -0.56 19.53 -13.77
C ILE A 137 -0.64 21.03 -14.04
N GLU A 138 -1.35 21.79 -13.18
CA GLU A 138 -1.53 23.25 -13.33
C GLU A 138 -0.20 24.01 -13.34
N ARG A 139 0.81 23.51 -12.62
CA ARG A 139 2.15 24.11 -12.56
C ARG A 139 3.12 23.57 -13.61
N GLU A 140 2.63 22.76 -14.56
CA GLU A 140 3.41 22.16 -15.65
C GLU A 140 4.64 21.38 -15.16
N THR A 141 4.52 20.75 -14.00
CA THR A 141 5.59 19.93 -13.39
C THR A 141 5.40 18.44 -13.58
N LEU A 142 4.19 18.02 -13.94
CA LEU A 142 3.86 16.68 -14.37
C LEU A 142 3.53 16.72 -15.87
N VAL A 143 4.30 15.98 -16.67
CA VAL A 143 4.09 15.86 -18.10
C VAL A 143 3.16 14.67 -18.37
N LEU A 144 2.08 14.90 -19.14
CA LEU A 144 0.99 13.94 -19.35
C LEU A 144 0.93 13.34 -20.76
N ASP A 145 1.69 13.87 -21.71
CA ASP A 145 1.57 13.55 -23.15
C ASP A 145 1.86 12.08 -23.51
N GLN A 146 2.59 11.35 -22.66
CA GLN A 146 2.91 9.93 -22.83
C GLN A 146 2.08 8.99 -21.95
N ILE A 147 1.08 9.50 -21.21
CA ILE A 147 0.22 8.66 -20.38
C ILE A 147 -0.61 7.72 -21.26
N LYS A 148 -0.30 6.43 -21.19
CA LYS A 148 -0.99 5.32 -21.87
C LYS A 148 -2.00 4.61 -20.96
N TYR A 149 -1.81 4.72 -19.64
CA TYR A 149 -2.63 4.02 -18.66
C TYR A 149 -3.08 4.96 -17.53
N LEU A 150 -4.39 5.03 -17.31
CA LEU A 150 -5.00 5.66 -16.14
C LEU A 150 -5.59 4.56 -15.24
N ILE A 151 -5.19 4.53 -13.98
CA ILE A 151 -5.78 3.65 -12.97
C ILE A 151 -6.42 4.50 -11.88
N ILE A 152 -7.67 4.21 -11.55
CA ILE A 152 -8.42 4.86 -10.45
C ILE A 152 -8.67 3.79 -9.39
N ASP A 153 -7.88 3.79 -8.31
CA ASP A 153 -7.96 2.77 -7.24
C ASP A 153 -8.74 3.30 -6.03
N GLU A 154 -9.61 2.44 -5.46
CA GLU A 154 -10.60 2.81 -4.44
C GLU A 154 -11.48 4.01 -4.87
N ALA A 155 -12.11 3.89 -6.06
CA ALA A 155 -12.89 4.96 -6.68
C ALA A 155 -14.10 5.41 -5.82
N ASP A 156 -14.78 4.48 -5.16
CA ASP A 156 -15.85 4.73 -4.20
C ASP A 156 -15.38 5.58 -3.01
N GLU A 157 -14.15 5.39 -2.56
CA GLU A 157 -13.57 6.24 -1.51
C GLU A 157 -13.19 7.62 -2.02
N MET A 158 -12.80 7.77 -3.30
CA MET A 158 -12.63 9.09 -3.90
C MET A 158 -13.96 9.85 -3.96
N LEU A 159 -15.07 9.16 -4.27
CA LEU A 159 -16.42 9.74 -4.20
C LEU A 159 -16.77 10.20 -2.79
N ASN A 160 -16.61 9.33 -1.79
CA ASN A 160 -16.95 9.65 -0.40
C ASN A 160 -16.16 10.83 0.16
N ARG A 161 -14.98 11.11 -0.39
CA ARG A 161 -14.11 12.24 -0.02
C ARG A 161 -14.36 13.50 -0.83
N GLY A 162 -15.29 13.46 -1.79
CA GLY A 162 -15.63 14.59 -2.65
C GLY A 162 -14.58 14.89 -3.73
N PHE A 163 -13.76 13.90 -4.13
CA PHE A 163 -12.69 14.09 -5.12
C PHE A 163 -13.12 13.89 -6.58
N ILE A 164 -14.40 13.68 -6.86
CA ILE A 164 -14.86 13.34 -8.22
C ILE A 164 -14.58 14.47 -9.20
N ASP A 165 -14.84 15.71 -8.80
CA ASP A 165 -14.61 16.87 -9.68
C ASP A 165 -13.11 17.02 -10.02
N GLU A 166 -12.21 16.81 -9.06
CA GLU A 166 -10.77 16.79 -9.32
C GLU A 166 -10.36 15.61 -10.21
N VAL A 167 -10.94 14.42 -10.00
CA VAL A 167 -10.67 13.24 -10.84
C VAL A 167 -11.11 13.51 -12.29
N GLU A 168 -12.30 14.07 -12.49
CA GLU A 168 -12.78 14.47 -13.83
C GLU A 168 -11.86 15.52 -14.46
N SER A 169 -11.44 16.52 -13.69
CA SER A 169 -10.53 17.57 -14.16
C SER A 169 -9.20 16.97 -14.64
N ILE A 170 -8.62 16.05 -13.86
CA ILE A 170 -7.39 15.33 -14.26
C ILE A 170 -7.62 14.53 -15.53
N ILE A 171 -8.74 13.80 -15.63
CA ILE A 171 -9.09 12.99 -16.80
C ILE A 171 -9.12 13.83 -18.09
N ASN A 172 -9.63 15.06 -18.01
CA ASN A 172 -9.74 15.97 -19.15
C ASN A 172 -8.38 16.50 -19.65
N GLU A 173 -7.36 16.50 -18.79
CA GLU A 173 -5.98 16.89 -19.14
C GLU A 173 -5.16 15.72 -19.75
N LEU A 174 -5.69 14.49 -19.70
CA LEU A 174 -5.00 13.29 -20.19
C LEU A 174 -5.25 13.04 -21.68
N PRO A 175 -4.30 12.37 -22.38
CA PRO A 175 -4.54 11.88 -23.74
C PRO A 175 -5.79 11.01 -23.84
N SER A 176 -6.58 11.18 -24.90
CA SER A 176 -7.81 10.41 -25.13
C SER A 176 -7.54 8.95 -25.51
N ASN A 177 -6.44 8.67 -26.21
CA ASN A 177 -6.02 7.31 -26.54
C ASN A 177 -5.19 6.71 -25.40
N ARG A 178 -5.89 6.22 -24.37
CA ARG A 178 -5.32 5.56 -23.20
C ARG A 178 -6.22 4.42 -22.76
N VAL A 179 -5.67 3.47 -22.01
CA VAL A 179 -6.43 2.46 -21.29
C VAL A 179 -6.80 2.99 -19.91
N THR A 180 -8.06 2.88 -19.53
CA THR A 180 -8.56 3.28 -18.21
C THR A 180 -9.02 2.05 -17.43
N MET A 181 -8.57 1.92 -16.18
CA MET A 181 -8.99 0.86 -15.27
C MET A 181 -9.48 1.45 -13.96
N VAL A 182 -10.72 1.13 -13.58
CA VAL A 182 -11.35 1.59 -12.33
C VAL A 182 -11.48 0.40 -11.38
N PHE A 183 -10.97 0.56 -10.16
CA PHE A 183 -11.01 -0.44 -9.10
C PHE A 183 -11.80 0.10 -7.91
N SER A 184 -12.82 -0.63 -7.49
CA SER A 184 -13.71 -0.20 -6.41
C SER A 184 -14.22 -1.37 -5.59
N ALA A 185 -14.54 -1.15 -4.31
CA ALA A 185 -15.27 -2.16 -3.53
C ALA A 185 -16.77 -2.11 -3.83
N THR A 186 -17.28 -0.92 -4.07
CA THR A 186 -18.67 -0.63 -4.44
C THR A 186 -18.75 0.20 -5.72
N LEU A 187 -19.86 0.11 -6.46
CA LEU A 187 -20.08 0.89 -7.69
C LEU A 187 -21.35 1.72 -7.54
N PRO A 188 -21.30 2.85 -6.81
CA PRO A 188 -22.42 3.79 -6.77
C PRO A 188 -22.61 4.47 -8.13
N LYS A 189 -23.81 5.01 -8.38
CA LYS A 189 -24.22 5.61 -9.66
C LYS A 189 -23.25 6.66 -10.20
N ASP A 190 -22.63 7.44 -9.32
CA ASP A 190 -21.68 8.48 -9.73
C ASP A 190 -20.39 7.87 -10.31
N ILE A 191 -19.92 6.74 -9.74
CA ILE A 191 -18.79 5.99 -10.28
C ILE A 191 -19.18 5.29 -11.59
N GLU A 192 -20.37 4.72 -11.68
CA GLU A 192 -20.88 4.17 -12.94
C GLU A 192 -20.95 5.24 -14.04
N SER A 193 -21.42 6.43 -13.70
CA SER A 193 -21.52 7.58 -14.61
C SER A 193 -20.14 8.06 -15.07
N LEU A 194 -19.17 8.14 -14.14
CA LEU A 194 -17.78 8.44 -14.45
C LEU A 194 -17.21 7.42 -15.46
N CYS A 195 -17.41 6.13 -15.22
CA CYS A 195 -16.96 5.06 -16.11
C CYS A 195 -17.59 5.20 -17.50
N HIS A 196 -18.90 5.36 -17.58
CA HIS A 196 -19.63 5.52 -18.85
C HIS A 196 -19.18 6.77 -19.64
N LYS A 197 -18.82 7.86 -18.96
CA LYS A 197 -18.42 9.12 -19.59
C LYS A 197 -17.00 9.09 -20.15
N TYR A 198 -16.08 8.41 -19.47
CA TYR A 198 -14.64 8.55 -19.73
C TYR A 198 -13.91 7.27 -20.16
N MET A 199 -14.61 6.12 -20.21
CA MET A 199 -14.05 4.84 -20.63
C MET A 199 -14.64 4.38 -21.97
N LYS A 200 -13.90 3.56 -22.70
CA LYS A 200 -14.31 3.01 -24.00
C LYS A 200 -14.67 1.54 -23.88
N ASP A 201 -15.96 1.22 -24.00
CA ASP A 201 -16.51 -0.15 -23.95
C ASP A 201 -15.90 -1.01 -22.82
N PRO A 202 -15.93 -0.54 -21.55
CA PRO A 202 -15.21 -1.21 -20.48
C PRO A 202 -15.76 -2.61 -20.17
N ILE A 203 -14.87 -3.56 -19.93
CA ILE A 203 -15.23 -4.88 -19.44
C ILE A 203 -15.48 -4.79 -17.94
N HIS A 204 -16.69 -5.19 -17.53
CA HIS A 204 -17.07 -5.27 -16.12
C HIS A 204 -16.64 -6.61 -15.54
N ILE A 205 -15.79 -6.55 -14.51
CA ILE A 205 -15.33 -7.70 -13.75
C ILE A 205 -15.87 -7.56 -12.34
N GLU A 206 -16.86 -8.38 -12.01
CA GLU A 206 -17.31 -8.55 -10.65
C GLU A 206 -16.67 -9.83 -10.08
N ILE A 207 -15.90 -9.63 -9.02
CA ILE A 207 -15.46 -10.74 -8.18
C ILE A 207 -16.55 -10.88 -7.13
N GLU A 208 -17.37 -11.91 -7.29
CA GLU A 208 -18.33 -12.26 -6.25
C GLU A 208 -17.59 -12.33 -4.94
N SER A 209 -18.16 -11.71 -3.91
CA SER A 209 -17.81 -12.06 -2.55
C SER A 209 -18.26 -13.51 -2.38
N THR A 210 -17.45 -14.48 -2.80
CA THR A 210 -17.54 -15.82 -2.24
C THR A 210 -17.61 -15.58 -0.74
N GLY A 211 -18.61 -16.12 -0.05
CA GLY A 211 -18.81 -15.96 1.38
C GLY A 211 -17.57 -16.24 2.25
N ALA A 212 -16.46 -16.70 1.64
CA ALA A 212 -15.12 -16.79 2.17
C ALA A 212 -14.63 -15.61 3.04
N THR A 213 -14.99 -14.34 2.82
CA THR A 213 -14.65 -13.28 3.81
C THR A 213 -15.51 -13.32 5.06
N ALA A 214 -16.78 -13.73 4.95
CA ALA A 214 -17.65 -14.03 6.11
C ALA A 214 -17.27 -15.35 6.81
N GLU A 215 -16.69 -16.33 6.10
CA GLU A 215 -16.25 -17.61 6.68
C GLU A 215 -14.86 -17.54 7.32
N THR A 216 -13.99 -16.63 6.88
CA THR A 216 -12.62 -16.49 7.42
C THR A 216 -12.54 -15.53 8.59
N ILE A 217 -13.49 -14.60 8.75
CA ILE A 217 -13.52 -13.65 9.85
C ILE A 217 -14.65 -14.04 10.81
N GLU A 218 -14.30 -14.29 12.07
CA GLU A 218 -15.31 -14.44 13.11
C GLU A 218 -15.73 -13.06 13.60
N HIS A 219 -17.03 -12.74 13.45
CA HIS A 219 -17.60 -11.47 13.84
C HIS A 219 -18.34 -11.61 15.17
N PHE A 220 -18.08 -10.70 16.11
CA PHE A 220 -18.76 -10.68 17.40
C PHE A 220 -19.17 -9.26 17.80
N LEU A 221 -20.30 -9.18 18.50
CA LEU A 221 -20.82 -7.95 19.10
C LEU A 221 -20.79 -8.08 20.62
N ILE A 222 -20.30 -7.04 21.31
CA ILE A 222 -20.42 -6.92 22.76
C ILE A 222 -21.15 -5.62 23.06
N GLU A 223 -22.29 -5.70 23.73
CA GLU A 223 -23.01 -4.53 24.21
C GLU A 223 -22.37 -3.98 25.49
N VAL A 224 -22.08 -2.67 25.52
CA VAL A 224 -21.36 -2.03 26.61
C VAL A 224 -21.74 -0.55 26.72
N LYS A 225 -21.75 0.01 27.94
CA LYS A 225 -21.94 1.46 28.10
C LYS A 225 -20.67 2.20 27.73
N GLU A 226 -20.81 3.45 27.27
CA GLU A 226 -19.67 4.27 26.84
C GLU A 226 -18.58 4.38 27.91
N ALA A 227 -18.96 4.57 29.17
CA ALA A 227 -18.04 4.70 30.30
C ALA A 227 -17.25 3.40 30.61
N GLU A 228 -17.75 2.24 30.18
CA GLU A 228 -17.19 0.92 30.48
C GLU A 228 -16.32 0.39 29.33
N LYS A 229 -16.38 1.00 28.13
CA LYS A 229 -15.67 0.54 26.93
C LYS A 229 -14.16 0.37 27.13
N ILE A 230 -13.51 1.27 27.88
CA ILE A 230 -12.05 1.17 28.09
C ILE A 230 -11.67 -0.01 29.00
N SER A 231 -12.53 -0.35 29.97
CA SER A 231 -12.35 -1.54 30.80
C SER A 231 -12.53 -2.78 29.95
N LEU A 232 -13.63 -2.84 29.19
CA LEU A 232 -13.91 -3.95 28.28
C LEU A 232 -12.79 -4.14 27.26
N LEU A 233 -12.22 -3.07 26.71
CA LEU A 233 -11.10 -3.14 25.78
C LEU A 233 -9.92 -3.89 26.41
N LYS A 234 -9.55 -3.53 27.64
CA LYS A 234 -8.45 -4.16 28.38
C LYS A 234 -8.74 -5.64 28.61
N ASP A 235 -9.95 -5.97 29.08
CA ASP A 235 -10.37 -7.35 29.34
C ASP A 235 -10.35 -8.21 28.06
N VAL A 236 -10.91 -7.70 26.96
CA VAL A 236 -10.90 -8.37 25.66
C VAL A 236 -9.47 -8.58 25.17
N THR A 237 -8.58 -7.59 25.29
CA THR A 237 -7.19 -7.77 24.85
C THR A 237 -6.39 -8.76 25.71
N VAL A 238 -6.75 -8.95 26.98
CA VAL A 238 -6.16 -9.98 27.85
C VAL A 238 -6.60 -11.36 27.40
N ILE A 239 -7.90 -11.56 27.17
CA ILE A 239 -8.46 -12.85 26.73
C ILE A 239 -7.98 -13.23 25.33
N GLU A 240 -8.06 -12.31 24.38
CA GLU A 240 -7.69 -12.61 22.98
C GLU A 240 -6.17 -12.65 22.78
N ASN A 241 -5.41 -11.94 23.62
CA ASN A 241 -3.95 -11.83 23.63
C ASN A 241 -3.30 -11.83 22.22
N PRO A 242 -3.74 -10.97 21.27
CA PRO A 242 -3.41 -11.11 19.86
C PRO A 242 -1.94 -10.76 19.55
N ASP A 243 -1.36 -11.27 18.47
CA ASP A 243 -0.02 -10.83 18.03
C ASP A 243 -0.03 -9.44 17.39
N SER A 244 -1.18 -9.03 16.86
CA SER A 244 -1.41 -7.73 16.23
C SER A 244 -2.90 -7.39 16.34
N CYS A 245 -3.20 -6.17 16.73
CA CYS A 245 -4.55 -5.69 16.97
C CYS A 245 -4.72 -4.28 16.42
N LEU A 246 -5.79 -4.07 15.65
CA LEU A 246 -6.17 -2.75 15.13
C LEU A 246 -7.47 -2.32 15.79
N ILE A 247 -7.42 -1.20 16.51
CA ILE A 247 -8.51 -0.67 17.33
C ILE A 247 -9.03 0.59 16.63
N PHE A 248 -10.27 0.55 16.16
CA PHE A 248 -10.89 1.66 15.44
C PHE A 248 -11.76 2.52 16.35
N CYS A 249 -11.42 3.79 16.44
CA CYS A 249 -12.23 4.82 17.09
C CYS A 249 -12.82 5.76 16.03
N ARG A 250 -13.94 6.41 16.39
CA ARG A 250 -14.66 7.33 15.48
C ARG A 250 -13.91 8.65 15.30
N THR A 251 -13.42 9.23 16.38
CA THR A 251 -12.82 10.57 16.41
C THR A 251 -11.33 10.53 16.76
N LYS A 252 -10.59 11.57 16.40
CA LYS A 252 -9.17 11.69 16.77
C LYS A 252 -8.98 11.81 18.28
N GLU A 253 -9.91 12.49 18.96
CA GLU A 253 -9.90 12.68 20.41
C GLU A 253 -10.08 11.35 21.14
N ASN A 254 -10.96 10.46 20.64
CA ASN A 254 -11.11 9.11 21.17
C ASN A 254 -9.87 8.26 20.91
N VAL A 255 -9.21 8.41 19.74
CA VAL A 255 -7.93 7.74 19.48
C VAL A 255 -6.88 8.15 20.51
N ASP A 256 -6.72 9.46 20.75
CA ASP A 256 -5.74 9.97 21.72
C ASP A 256 -6.04 9.50 23.16
N THR A 257 -7.32 9.45 23.53
CA THR A 257 -7.77 9.00 24.85
C THR A 257 -7.53 7.52 25.05
N VAL A 258 -7.95 6.67 24.11
CA VAL A 258 -7.74 5.22 24.17
C VAL A 258 -6.24 4.90 24.16
N TYR A 259 -5.45 5.54 23.31
CA TYR A 259 -3.99 5.42 23.32
C TYR A 259 -3.41 5.74 24.71
N SER A 260 -3.77 6.88 25.29
CA SER A 260 -3.25 7.31 26.59
C SER A 260 -3.61 6.33 27.71
N GLU A 261 -4.82 5.77 27.69
CA GLU A 261 -5.28 4.81 28.69
C GLU A 261 -4.63 3.43 28.57
N LEU A 262 -4.21 3.03 27.38
CA LEU A 262 -3.45 1.80 27.12
C LEU A 262 -1.96 1.99 27.45
N ASP A 263 -1.38 3.11 27.04
CA ASP A 263 0.03 3.46 27.28
C ASP A 263 0.34 3.57 28.78
N LYS A 264 -0.55 4.20 29.56
CA LYS A 264 -0.45 4.28 31.04
C LYS A 264 -0.30 2.92 31.72
N VAL A 265 -0.89 1.88 31.16
CA VAL A 265 -0.82 0.51 31.70
C VAL A 265 0.18 -0.37 30.96
N GLY A 266 1.10 0.24 30.20
CA GLY A 266 2.25 -0.42 29.59
C GLY A 266 1.94 -1.19 28.30
N TYR A 267 0.83 -0.90 27.62
CA TYR A 267 0.55 -1.54 26.34
C TYR A 267 1.54 -1.02 25.29
N PRO A 268 2.21 -1.90 24.54
CA PRO A 268 3.02 -1.54 23.39
C PRO A 268 2.08 -1.17 22.24
N CYS A 269 1.65 0.08 22.25
CA CYS A 269 0.65 0.65 21.36
C CYS A 269 1.14 1.95 20.73
N GLU A 270 0.56 2.30 19.59
CA GLU A 270 0.72 3.60 18.94
C GLU A 270 -0.62 4.08 18.40
N ARG A 271 -0.68 5.35 18.01
CA ARG A 271 -1.89 5.97 17.46
C ARG A 271 -1.72 6.47 16.04
N LEU A 272 -2.82 6.46 15.28
CA LEU A 272 -2.83 6.92 13.89
C LEU A 272 -4.14 7.64 13.55
N HIS A 273 -4.07 8.97 13.39
CA HIS A 273 -5.21 9.80 13.01
C HIS A 273 -4.75 11.02 12.18
N GLY A 274 -5.71 11.78 11.63
CA GLY A 274 -5.44 12.93 10.74
C GLY A 274 -4.74 14.12 11.38
N GLY A 275 -4.59 14.13 12.71
CA GLY A 275 -3.92 15.19 13.46
C GLY A 275 -2.42 15.02 13.60
N LEU A 276 -1.87 13.84 13.30
CA LEU A 276 -0.43 13.59 13.31
C LEU A 276 0.25 14.21 12.08
N GLU A 277 1.52 14.57 12.24
CA GLU A 277 2.39 14.95 11.14
C GLU A 277 2.59 13.77 10.17
N GLN A 278 2.84 14.06 8.90
CA GLN A 278 2.92 13.02 7.88
C GLN A 278 4.09 12.05 8.11
N GLU A 279 5.21 12.57 8.60
CA GLU A 279 6.40 11.76 8.93
C GLU A 279 6.09 10.78 10.07
N ASP A 280 5.40 11.24 11.12
CA ASP A 280 4.96 10.38 12.24
C ASP A 280 3.98 9.31 11.77
N ARG A 281 3.02 9.66 10.91
CA ARG A 281 2.07 8.69 10.34
C ARG A 281 2.81 7.56 9.62
N PHE A 282 3.81 7.89 8.80
CA PHE A 282 4.61 6.89 8.11
C PHE A 282 5.45 6.04 9.07
N ALA A 283 6.06 6.65 10.09
CA ALA A 283 6.84 5.93 11.09
C ALA A 283 5.99 4.96 11.91
N VAL A 284 4.81 5.38 12.36
CA VAL A 284 3.84 4.52 13.08
C VAL A 284 3.41 3.37 12.18
N MET A 285 3.06 3.63 10.92
CA MET A 285 2.68 2.59 9.98
C MET A 285 3.79 1.56 9.74
N GLU A 286 5.02 2.03 9.48
CA GLU A 286 6.16 1.14 9.29
C GLU A 286 6.42 0.31 10.55
N GLY A 287 6.37 0.95 11.73
CA GLY A 287 6.51 0.29 13.02
C GLY A 287 5.47 -0.81 13.22
N PHE A 288 4.21 -0.57 12.84
CA PHE A 288 3.17 -1.59 12.95
C PHE A 288 3.39 -2.75 11.98
N LYS A 289 3.72 -2.46 10.71
CA LYS A 289 4.02 -3.49 9.70
C LYS A 289 5.18 -4.39 10.10
N LEU A 290 6.20 -3.79 10.72
CA LEU A 290 7.37 -4.48 11.24
C LEU A 290 7.10 -5.25 12.55
N GLY A 291 5.98 -4.98 13.23
CA GLY A 291 5.62 -5.62 14.51
C GLY A 291 6.31 -4.99 15.73
N ASN A 292 6.79 -3.74 15.61
CA ASN A 292 7.46 -3.02 16.70
C ASN A 292 6.51 -2.81 17.89
N PHE A 293 5.25 -2.45 17.63
CA PHE A 293 4.15 -2.39 18.61
C PHE A 293 2.97 -3.27 18.14
N ARG A 294 2.08 -3.66 19.06
CA ARG A 294 1.06 -4.71 18.83
C ARG A 294 -0.33 -4.13 18.64
N TYR A 295 -0.61 -3.01 19.29
CA TYR A 295 -1.91 -2.37 19.25
C TYR A 295 -1.79 -1.06 18.48
N LEU A 296 -2.52 -0.94 17.38
CA LEU A 296 -2.64 0.33 16.66
C LEU A 296 -4.03 0.89 16.92
N VAL A 297 -4.11 2.08 17.51
CA VAL A 297 -5.38 2.79 17.72
C VAL A 297 -5.54 3.82 16.60
N ALA A 298 -6.62 3.74 15.82
CA ALA A 298 -6.73 4.54 14.60
C ALA A 298 -8.15 5.01 14.29
N THR A 299 -8.25 6.07 13.49
CA THR A 299 -9.50 6.44 12.81
C THR A 299 -9.60 5.77 11.44
N ASP A 300 -10.82 5.64 10.91
CA ASP A 300 -11.06 5.12 9.54
C ASP A 300 -10.21 5.83 8.50
N VAL A 301 -10.24 7.17 8.51
CA VAL A 301 -9.54 8.01 7.54
C VAL A 301 -8.05 7.71 7.50
N ALA A 302 -7.47 7.38 8.66
CA ALA A 302 -6.04 7.20 8.78
C ALA A 302 -5.61 5.75 8.56
N ALA A 303 -6.49 4.76 8.76
CA ALA A 303 -6.18 3.35 8.57
C ALA A 303 -6.66 2.75 7.23
N ARG A 304 -7.45 3.49 6.44
CA ARG A 304 -7.85 3.09 5.08
C ARG A 304 -6.69 3.15 4.09
N GLY A 305 -6.68 2.23 3.13
CA GLY A 305 -5.63 2.13 2.12
C GLY A 305 -4.27 1.65 2.63
N ILE A 306 -4.14 1.19 3.88
CA ILE A 306 -2.88 0.66 4.41
C ILE A 306 -2.82 -0.87 4.25
N ASP A 307 -1.76 -1.39 3.63
CA ASP A 307 -1.28 -2.79 3.64
C ASP A 307 -0.71 -3.12 5.02
N ILE A 308 -1.55 -2.99 6.03
CA ILE A 308 -1.40 -3.71 7.29
C ILE A 308 -2.30 -4.93 7.15
N ASP A 309 -1.92 -5.81 6.24
CA ASP A 309 -2.68 -7.02 5.98
C ASP A 309 -2.36 -8.08 7.02
N ASN A 310 -3.38 -8.89 7.34
CA ASN A 310 -3.27 -10.04 8.25
C ASN A 310 -3.05 -9.63 9.72
N VAL A 311 -3.78 -8.61 10.18
CA VAL A 311 -3.95 -8.33 11.61
C VAL A 311 -4.71 -9.48 12.25
N LYS A 312 -4.34 -9.92 13.46
CA LYS A 312 -4.99 -11.06 14.12
C LYS A 312 -6.37 -10.70 14.69
N LEU A 313 -6.49 -9.49 15.24
CA LEU A 313 -7.73 -9.01 15.84
C LEU A 313 -8.05 -7.59 15.34
N VAL A 314 -9.28 -7.36 14.93
CA VAL A 314 -9.83 -6.03 14.71
C VAL A 314 -10.84 -5.74 15.82
N ILE A 315 -10.70 -4.59 16.48
CA ILE A 315 -11.66 -4.12 17.47
C ILE A 315 -12.30 -2.83 16.94
N ASN A 316 -13.60 -2.86 16.70
CA ASN A 316 -14.38 -1.64 16.51
C ASN A 316 -14.76 -1.10 17.88
N TYR A 317 -13.91 -0.24 18.45
CA TYR A 317 -14.16 0.41 19.74
C TYR A 317 -15.40 1.31 19.67
N ASP A 318 -15.56 1.97 18.53
CA ASP A 318 -16.78 2.70 18.15
C ASP A 318 -17.44 2.05 16.94
N VAL A 319 -18.77 1.88 16.98
CA VAL A 319 -19.54 1.36 15.83
C VAL A 319 -19.34 2.31 14.62
N PRO A 320 -18.99 1.80 13.44
CA PRO A 320 -18.90 2.62 12.23
C PRO A 320 -20.29 3.16 11.86
N MET A 321 -20.35 4.43 11.48
CA MET A 321 -21.62 5.08 11.10
C MET A 321 -22.12 4.64 9.71
N GLU A 322 -21.18 4.36 8.80
CA GLU A 322 -21.44 3.86 7.45
C GLU A 322 -21.22 2.35 7.40
N LYS A 323 -22.12 1.64 6.72
CA LYS A 323 -22.10 0.18 6.60
C LYS A 323 -20.88 -0.33 5.80
N GLU A 324 -20.45 0.44 4.81
CA GLU A 324 -19.26 0.17 4.00
C GLU A 324 -17.99 0.20 4.86
N SER A 325 -17.92 1.14 5.81
CA SER A 325 -16.79 1.27 6.73
C SER A 325 -16.55 0.00 7.55
N TYR A 326 -17.62 -0.70 7.96
CA TYR A 326 -17.49 -1.97 8.68
C TYR A 326 -16.70 -3.02 7.89
N VAL A 327 -17.02 -3.17 6.60
CA VAL A 327 -16.32 -4.11 5.70
C VAL A 327 -14.86 -3.70 5.51
N HIS A 328 -14.57 -2.40 5.39
CA HIS A 328 -13.19 -1.91 5.24
C HIS A 328 -12.34 -2.09 6.51
N ARG A 329 -12.94 -1.95 7.70
CA ARG A 329 -12.27 -2.15 8.98
C ARG A 329 -11.99 -3.64 9.23
N THR A 330 -13.02 -4.47 9.15
CA THR A 330 -12.92 -5.91 9.42
C THR A 330 -12.11 -6.63 8.35
N GLY A 331 -12.15 -6.14 7.11
CA GLY A 331 -11.30 -6.62 6.03
C GLY A 331 -9.79 -6.44 6.26
N ARG A 332 -9.31 -5.88 7.39
CA ARG A 332 -7.88 -5.87 7.76
C ARG A 332 -7.40 -7.18 8.39
N THR A 333 -8.33 -8.05 8.77
CA THR A 333 -8.07 -9.43 9.21
C THR A 333 -8.60 -10.45 8.18
N GLY A 334 -8.39 -11.74 8.41
CA GLY A 334 -8.98 -12.81 7.58
C GLY A 334 -8.46 -12.92 6.13
N ARG A 335 -7.25 -12.41 5.83
CA ARG A 335 -6.71 -12.37 4.45
C ARG A 335 -5.86 -13.58 4.09
N ALA A 336 -5.79 -13.86 2.78
CA ALA A 336 -4.93 -14.91 2.19
C ALA A 336 -5.15 -16.30 2.80
N GLY A 337 -6.40 -16.65 3.10
CA GLY A 337 -6.79 -17.94 3.69
C GLY A 337 -6.54 -18.07 5.20
N ASN A 338 -6.04 -17.02 5.88
CA ASN A 338 -5.92 -17.02 7.33
C ASN A 338 -7.28 -16.73 7.98
N LYS A 339 -7.53 -17.35 9.14
CA LYS A 339 -8.64 -16.94 10.01
C LYS A 339 -8.33 -15.60 10.70
N GLY A 340 -9.36 -14.79 10.87
CA GLY A 340 -9.35 -13.51 11.54
C GLY A 340 -10.50 -13.37 12.52
N LYS A 341 -10.43 -12.38 13.40
CA LYS A 341 -11.50 -12.08 14.36
C LYS A 341 -11.78 -10.58 14.40
N ALA A 342 -13.05 -10.22 14.45
CA ALA A 342 -13.53 -8.85 14.54
C ALA A 342 -14.53 -8.73 15.69
N ILE A 343 -14.20 -7.92 16.70
CA ILE A 343 -15.07 -7.66 17.85
C ILE A 343 -15.56 -6.21 17.76
N THR A 344 -16.85 -5.99 17.91
CA THR A 344 -17.47 -4.67 17.85
C THR A 344 -18.12 -4.33 19.18
N PHE A 345 -17.78 -3.17 19.74
CA PHE A 345 -18.42 -2.64 20.93
C PHE A 345 -19.59 -1.76 20.50
N SER A 346 -20.78 -2.07 20.98
CA SER A 346 -21.98 -1.28 20.69
C SER A 346 -22.60 -0.76 21.98
N THR A 347 -22.94 0.51 21.99
CA THR A 347 -23.80 1.06 23.03
C THR A 347 -25.27 0.70 22.77
N PRO A 348 -26.14 0.76 23.80
CA PRO A 348 -27.58 0.48 23.63
C PRO A 348 -28.30 1.36 22.59
N PHE A 349 -27.73 2.53 22.26
CA PHE A 349 -28.32 3.48 21.30
C PHE A 349 -27.83 3.28 19.86
N GLU A 350 -26.85 2.41 19.63
CA GLU A 350 -26.22 2.21 18.32
C GLU A 350 -26.85 1.07 17.50
N GLY A 351 -27.91 0.42 18.01
CA GLY A 351 -28.58 -0.71 17.34
C GLY A 351 -29.09 -0.42 15.92
N LYS A 352 -29.42 0.85 15.60
CA LYS A 352 -29.74 1.26 14.22
C LYS A 352 -28.57 1.03 13.26
N PHE A 353 -27.35 1.38 13.68
CA PHE A 353 -26.15 1.25 12.86
C PHE A 353 -25.79 -0.22 12.68
N ILE A 354 -25.89 -1.03 13.75
CA ILE A 354 -25.70 -2.48 13.69
C ILE A 354 -26.65 -3.13 12.68
N LYS A 355 -27.96 -2.85 12.76
CA LYS A 355 -28.94 -3.38 11.79
C LYS A 355 -28.64 -2.98 10.35
N ALA A 356 -28.16 -1.76 10.13
CA ALA A 356 -27.77 -1.30 8.80
C ALA A 356 -26.54 -2.05 8.27
N ILE A 357 -25.58 -2.35 9.15
CA ILE A 357 -24.39 -3.16 8.85
C ILE A 357 -24.80 -4.61 8.55
N GLU A 358 -25.60 -5.26 9.40
CA GLU A 358 -26.07 -6.65 9.22
C GLU A 358 -26.83 -6.83 7.91
N LYS A 359 -27.73 -5.90 7.60
CA LYS A 359 -28.44 -5.87 6.31
C LYS A 359 -27.48 -5.77 5.12
N TYR A 360 -26.37 -5.06 5.28
CA TYR A 360 -25.37 -4.86 4.23
C TYR A 360 -24.47 -6.07 4.03
N ILE A 361 -23.97 -6.65 5.12
CA ILE A 361 -23.10 -7.83 5.07
C ILE A 361 -23.88 -9.13 4.81
N GLY A 362 -25.21 -9.10 5.01
CA GLY A 362 -26.11 -10.22 4.69
C GLY A 362 -26.20 -11.29 5.79
N PHE A 363 -25.69 -11.02 6.98
CA PHE A 363 -25.78 -11.90 8.16
C PHE A 363 -25.88 -11.10 9.45
N GLU A 364 -26.48 -11.70 10.48
CA GLU A 364 -26.54 -11.14 11.84
C GLU A 364 -25.22 -11.37 12.57
N ILE A 365 -24.73 -10.37 13.30
CA ILE A 365 -23.48 -10.47 14.06
C ILE A 365 -23.81 -11.10 15.43
N PRO A 366 -23.26 -12.28 15.77
CA PRO A 366 -23.52 -12.91 17.06
C PRO A 366 -23.10 -12.01 18.23
N THR A 367 -24.04 -11.78 19.15
CA THR A 367 -23.77 -11.10 20.43
C THR A 367 -23.17 -12.09 21.42
N ILE A 368 -22.06 -11.71 22.05
CA ILE A 368 -21.40 -12.49 23.11
C ILE A 368 -21.37 -11.68 24.41
N GLU A 369 -21.29 -12.38 25.54
CA GLU A 369 -21.10 -11.74 26.85
C GLU A 369 -19.70 -11.11 26.94
N ALA A 370 -19.59 -10.02 27.69
CA ALA A 370 -18.30 -9.46 28.06
C ALA A 370 -17.50 -10.49 28.90
N PRO A 371 -16.16 -10.56 28.77
CA PRO A 371 -15.34 -11.43 29.59
C PRO A 371 -15.59 -11.23 31.08
N ARG A 372 -15.73 -12.33 31.82
CA ARG A 372 -15.91 -12.28 33.27
C ARG A 372 -14.57 -12.08 33.96
N GLU A 373 -14.56 -11.43 35.12
CA GLU A 373 -13.33 -11.15 35.88
C GLU A 373 -12.48 -12.40 36.15
N GLN A 374 -13.11 -13.56 36.38
CA GLN A 374 -12.40 -14.82 36.61
C GLN A 374 -11.67 -15.33 35.37
N GLU A 375 -12.24 -15.13 34.17
CA GLU A 375 -11.62 -15.51 32.89
C GLU A 375 -10.42 -14.63 32.61
N VAL A 376 -10.58 -13.32 32.82
CA VAL A 376 -9.51 -12.33 32.64
C VAL A 376 -8.35 -12.60 33.61
N ALA A 377 -8.66 -12.92 34.87
CA ALA A 377 -7.66 -13.27 35.87
C ALA A 377 -6.85 -14.53 35.48
N GLY A 378 -7.49 -15.50 34.84
CA GLY A 378 -6.85 -16.73 34.35
C GLY A 378 -5.81 -16.47 33.24
N GLU A 379 -6.10 -15.56 32.32
CA GLU A 379 -5.24 -15.26 31.16
C GLU A 379 -4.20 -14.16 31.42
N LYS A 380 -4.34 -13.43 32.54
CA LYS A 380 -3.50 -12.26 32.85
C LYS A 380 -2.01 -12.56 32.86
N ALA A 381 -1.60 -13.72 33.41
CA ALA A 381 -0.19 -14.10 33.45
C ALA A 381 0.39 -14.29 32.04
N ALA A 382 -0.34 -14.98 31.15
CA ALA A 382 0.06 -15.19 29.77
C ALA A 382 0.11 -13.87 28.98
N PHE A 383 -0.81 -12.95 29.29
CA PHE A 383 -0.80 -11.61 28.71
C PHE A 383 0.44 -10.80 29.11
N GLU A 384 0.76 -10.75 30.40
CA GLU A 384 1.92 -10.02 30.94
C GLU A 384 3.26 -10.59 30.43
N GLU A 385 3.38 -11.92 30.34
CA GLU A 385 4.53 -12.58 29.71
C GLU A 385 4.67 -12.12 28.25
N LYS A 386 3.57 -12.09 27.50
CA LYS A 386 3.58 -11.69 26.10
C LYS A 386 3.89 -10.20 25.91
N LEU A 387 3.59 -9.35 26.88
CA LEU A 387 3.96 -7.92 26.87
C LEU A 387 5.47 -7.74 27.07
N SER A 388 6.09 -8.53 27.95
CA SER A 388 7.51 -8.44 28.28
C SER A 388 8.43 -9.17 27.29
N SER A 389 7.89 -10.10 26.50
CA SER A 389 8.66 -10.86 25.50
C SER A 389 9.28 -9.99 24.40
N ARG A 390 10.52 -10.31 24.00
CA ARG A 390 11.21 -9.65 22.87
C ARG A 390 10.50 -9.98 21.56
N ARG A 391 10.09 -8.95 20.83
CA ARG A 391 9.33 -9.11 19.59
C ARG A 391 10.18 -9.57 18.43
N VAL A 392 9.61 -10.47 17.63
CA VAL A 392 10.17 -10.85 16.33
C VAL A 392 9.72 -9.81 15.30
N VAL A 393 10.65 -8.96 14.89
CA VAL A 393 10.42 -8.00 13.80
C VAL A 393 10.16 -8.78 12.51
N ARG A 394 9.02 -8.54 11.85
CA ARG A 394 8.65 -9.23 10.60
C ARG A 394 9.57 -8.77 9.45
N ASN A 395 10.10 -9.71 8.68
CA ASN A 395 10.91 -9.41 7.48
C ASN A 395 10.06 -8.72 6.39
N ASN A 396 10.38 -7.46 6.09
CA ASN A 396 9.71 -6.60 5.11
C ASN A 396 9.82 -7.16 3.66
N LYS A 397 8.74 -7.16 2.87
CA LYS A 397 8.72 -7.54 1.43
C LYS A 397 9.80 -6.78 0.65
N THR A 398 9.94 -5.49 0.92
CA THR A 398 10.95 -4.62 0.29
C THR A 398 12.37 -4.95 0.75
N ALA A 399 12.56 -5.49 1.96
CA ALA A 399 13.87 -5.98 2.37
C ALA A 399 14.27 -7.25 1.62
N ARG A 400 13.30 -8.14 1.32
CA ARG A 400 13.56 -9.37 0.54
C ARG A 400 13.99 -9.06 -0.88
N ILE A 401 13.27 -8.17 -1.58
CA ILE A 401 13.62 -7.81 -2.96
C ILE A 401 14.96 -7.06 -3.05
N ASN A 402 15.32 -6.31 -2.00
CA ASN A 402 16.57 -5.57 -1.94
C ASN A 402 17.72 -6.37 -1.30
N GLN A 403 17.52 -7.62 -0.87
CA GLN A 403 18.55 -8.38 -0.14
C GLN A 403 19.85 -8.52 -0.95
N ASP A 404 19.72 -8.67 -2.26
CA ASP A 404 20.83 -8.77 -3.21
C ASP A 404 21.11 -7.45 -3.95
N ILE A 405 20.54 -6.33 -3.48
CA ILE A 405 20.69 -5.01 -4.09
C ILE A 405 21.51 -4.10 -3.17
N MET A 406 22.63 -3.60 -3.68
CA MET A 406 23.42 -2.58 -3.00
C MET A 406 23.27 -1.24 -3.70
N LYS A 407 22.71 -0.25 -3.00
CA LYS A 407 22.70 1.13 -3.46
C LYS A 407 24.03 1.79 -3.16
N LEU A 408 24.74 2.22 -4.20
CA LEU A 408 26.00 2.93 -4.11
C LEU A 408 25.77 4.43 -4.22
N HIS A 409 26.44 5.20 -3.37
CA HIS A 409 26.50 6.65 -3.41
C HIS A 409 27.84 7.10 -4.03
N PHE A 410 27.78 8.10 -4.91
CA PHE A 410 28.93 8.70 -5.56
C PHE A 410 28.95 10.22 -5.37
N SER A 411 30.11 10.78 -5.03
CA SER A 411 30.32 12.21 -4.77
C SER A 411 30.35 13.12 -6.02
N GLY A 412 29.59 12.78 -7.06
CA GLY A 412 29.51 13.55 -8.30
C GLY A 412 28.17 13.37 -9.01
N GLY A 413 27.71 14.44 -9.65
CA GLY A 413 26.42 14.48 -10.36
C GLY A 413 26.40 15.48 -11.52
N LYS A 414 25.25 16.11 -11.79
CA LYS A 414 25.02 17.00 -12.95
C LYS A 414 26.03 18.14 -13.03
N LYS A 415 26.41 18.78 -11.91
CA LYS A 415 27.41 19.87 -11.89
C LYS A 415 28.81 19.40 -12.27
N LYS A 416 29.13 18.12 -12.09
CA LYS A 416 30.34 17.49 -12.61
C LYS A 416 30.17 16.95 -14.04
N LYS A 417 29.08 17.31 -14.75
CA LYS A 417 28.73 16.86 -16.11
C LYS A 417 28.63 15.33 -16.24
N ILE A 418 28.23 14.66 -15.16
CA ILE A 418 28.05 13.21 -15.10
C ILE A 418 26.63 12.86 -15.53
N ARG A 419 26.48 11.80 -16.32
CA ARG A 419 25.23 11.25 -16.84
C ARG A 419 25.12 9.78 -16.47
N ALA A 420 23.92 9.22 -16.51
CA ALA A 420 23.69 7.80 -16.22
C ALA A 420 24.52 6.87 -17.12
N VAL A 421 24.65 7.19 -18.40
CA VAL A 421 25.47 6.40 -19.36
C VAL A 421 26.95 6.33 -18.95
N ASP A 422 27.48 7.35 -18.26
CA ASP A 422 28.86 7.35 -17.79
C ASP A 422 29.07 6.28 -16.70
N PHE A 423 28.06 6.05 -15.85
CA PHE A 423 28.06 4.96 -14.88
C PHE A 423 27.95 3.60 -15.57
N VAL A 424 26.98 3.44 -16.47
CA VAL A 424 26.75 2.17 -17.20
C VAL A 424 28.02 1.74 -17.93
N GLY A 425 28.63 2.63 -18.70
CA GLY A 425 29.83 2.32 -19.47
C GLY A 425 31.09 2.04 -18.64
N THR A 426 31.13 2.49 -17.39
CA THR A 426 32.24 2.21 -16.47
C THR A 426 32.00 0.92 -15.70
N ILE A 427 30.81 0.74 -15.13
CA ILE A 427 30.48 -0.40 -14.28
C ILE A 427 30.38 -1.69 -15.10
N ALA A 428 29.83 -1.64 -16.31
CA ALA A 428 29.73 -2.82 -17.19
C ALA A 428 31.09 -3.31 -17.74
N LYS A 429 32.19 -2.59 -17.49
CA LYS A 429 33.57 -3.03 -17.82
C LYS A 429 34.22 -3.79 -16.67
N ILE A 430 33.63 -3.80 -15.48
CA ILE A 430 34.14 -4.55 -14.34
C ILE A 430 33.96 -6.04 -14.64
N SER A 431 35.03 -6.82 -14.50
CA SER A 431 34.98 -8.27 -14.73
C SER A 431 33.89 -8.91 -13.87
N GLY A 432 33.03 -9.73 -14.50
CA GLY A 432 31.90 -10.37 -13.84
C GLY A 432 30.67 -9.48 -13.66
N VAL A 433 30.66 -8.24 -14.17
CA VAL A 433 29.52 -7.32 -14.13
C VAL A 433 29.04 -7.03 -15.55
N THR A 434 27.73 -7.11 -15.74
CA THR A 434 27.04 -6.84 -17.01
C THR A 434 26.14 -5.63 -16.86
N ALA A 435 25.60 -5.12 -17.98
CA ALA A 435 24.62 -4.05 -17.95
C ALA A 435 23.36 -4.43 -17.15
N ASP A 436 23.00 -5.72 -17.09
CA ASP A 436 21.83 -6.25 -16.39
C ASP A 436 21.96 -6.21 -14.86
N ASP A 437 23.19 -6.09 -14.37
CA ASP A 437 23.48 -5.94 -12.94
C ASP A 437 23.34 -4.48 -12.44
N ILE A 438 23.07 -3.53 -13.35
CA ILE A 438 22.95 -2.11 -13.02
C ILE A 438 21.48 -1.73 -12.98
N GLY A 439 20.97 -1.36 -11.81
CA GLY A 439 19.60 -0.97 -11.57
C GLY A 439 19.31 0.51 -11.85
N ILE A 440 18.46 1.10 -11.02
CA ILE A 440 18.06 2.50 -11.14
C ILE A 440 19.26 3.42 -10.87
N ILE A 441 19.48 4.39 -11.76
CA ILE A 441 20.50 5.43 -11.61
C ILE A 441 19.81 6.77 -11.38
N THR A 442 20.11 7.41 -10.25
CA THR A 442 19.63 8.75 -9.92
C THR A 442 20.79 9.73 -9.94
N ILE A 443 20.71 10.77 -10.77
CA ILE A 443 21.74 11.81 -10.86
C ILE A 443 21.18 13.11 -10.26
N LEU A 444 21.78 13.54 -9.15
CA LEU A 444 21.50 14.83 -8.52
C LEU A 444 22.58 15.84 -8.93
N ASP A 445 22.50 17.07 -8.43
CA ASP A 445 23.45 18.13 -8.81
C ASP A 445 24.89 17.80 -8.39
N HIS A 446 25.08 17.36 -7.15
CA HIS A 446 26.39 17.17 -6.54
C HIS A 446 26.76 15.71 -6.31
N MET A 447 25.80 14.80 -6.40
CA MET A 447 25.95 13.38 -6.08
C MET A 447 25.10 12.52 -7.01
N SER A 448 25.38 11.22 -7.03
CA SER A 448 24.61 10.23 -7.78
C SER A 448 24.43 8.96 -6.96
N TYR A 449 23.37 8.24 -7.27
CA TYR A 449 23.08 6.93 -6.70
C TYR A 449 22.91 5.91 -7.81
N VAL A 450 23.45 4.70 -7.60
CA VAL A 450 23.32 3.58 -8.53
C VAL A 450 22.97 2.33 -7.74
N ASP A 451 21.86 1.69 -8.09
CA ASP A 451 21.52 0.37 -7.57
C ASP A 451 22.35 -0.69 -8.30
N ILE A 452 23.01 -1.58 -7.56
CA ILE A 452 23.72 -2.74 -8.10
C ILE A 452 22.97 -4.00 -7.69
N LEU A 453 22.54 -4.78 -8.68
CA LEU A 453 21.68 -5.95 -8.54
C LEU A 453 22.51 -7.25 -8.40
N ASN A 454 21.81 -8.38 -8.23
CA ASN A 454 22.35 -9.74 -8.32
C ASN A 454 23.51 -10.05 -7.35
N GLY A 455 23.56 -9.37 -6.20
CA GLY A 455 24.59 -9.59 -5.19
C GLY A 455 25.97 -9.03 -5.56
N LYS A 456 26.10 -8.30 -6.67
CA LYS A 456 27.39 -7.79 -7.17
C LYS A 456 27.83 -6.48 -6.52
N GLY A 457 27.09 -6.00 -5.53
CA GLY A 457 27.33 -4.72 -4.86
C GLY A 457 28.75 -4.55 -4.32
N SER A 458 29.25 -5.53 -3.57
CA SER A 458 30.59 -5.49 -2.98
C SER A 458 31.69 -5.48 -4.04
N LEU A 459 31.53 -6.29 -5.10
CA LEU A 459 32.44 -6.34 -6.24
C LEU A 459 32.53 -4.98 -6.93
N VAL A 460 31.38 -4.37 -7.23
CA VAL A 460 31.32 -3.05 -7.87
C VAL A 460 31.88 -1.97 -6.95
N LEU A 461 31.54 -1.98 -5.66
CA LEU A 461 32.07 -1.02 -4.69
C LEU A 461 33.60 -1.01 -4.68
N GLN A 462 34.22 -2.18 -4.52
CA GLN A 462 35.67 -2.34 -4.47
C GLN A 462 36.34 -1.90 -5.78
N ALA A 463 35.79 -2.29 -6.94
CA ALA A 463 36.34 -1.87 -8.23
C ALA A 463 36.23 -0.34 -8.43
N MET A 464 35.15 0.27 -7.96
CA MET A 464 34.88 1.70 -8.13
C MET A 464 35.69 2.60 -7.20
N GLU A 465 36.34 2.09 -6.15
CA GLU A 465 37.25 2.86 -5.30
C GLU A 465 38.46 3.42 -6.08
N ASN A 466 38.89 2.68 -7.11
CA ASN A 466 40.05 3.02 -7.94
C ASN A 466 39.69 3.40 -9.38
N ALA A 467 38.46 3.16 -9.82
CA ALA A 467 38.00 3.53 -11.16
C ALA A 467 37.75 5.04 -11.30
N THR A 468 37.70 5.50 -12.55
CA THR A 468 37.24 6.85 -12.89
C THR A 468 35.96 6.79 -13.71
N ILE A 469 35.05 7.72 -13.46
CA ILE A 469 33.84 7.89 -14.24
C ILE A 469 34.03 9.12 -15.11
N LYS A 470 34.07 8.93 -16.43
CA LYS A 470 34.35 10.01 -17.38
C LYS A 470 35.66 10.76 -17.06
N GLY A 471 36.70 9.99 -16.73
CA GLY A 471 38.01 10.52 -16.35
C GLY A 471 38.07 11.22 -14.99
N LYS A 472 37.00 11.15 -14.18
CA LYS A 472 36.95 11.77 -12.84
C LYS A 472 36.93 10.72 -11.75
N LYS A 473 37.82 10.82 -10.77
CA LYS A 473 37.76 10.00 -9.56
C LYS A 473 36.65 10.52 -8.65
N LEU A 474 35.67 9.66 -8.34
CA LEU A 474 34.58 9.97 -7.42
C LEU A 474 34.79 9.16 -6.14
N LYS A 475 34.43 9.73 -4.99
CA LYS A 475 34.30 8.93 -3.77
C LYS A 475 33.06 8.07 -3.93
N VAL A 476 33.20 6.76 -3.73
CA VAL A 476 32.12 5.79 -3.71
C VAL A 476 31.94 5.29 -2.28
N SER A 477 30.69 5.10 -1.86
CA SER A 477 30.36 4.48 -0.58
C SER A 477 29.06 3.71 -0.72
N LYS A 478 28.78 2.79 0.20
CA LYS A 478 27.41 2.31 0.36
C LYS A 478 26.52 3.50 0.74
N ALA A 479 25.36 3.63 0.11
CA ALA A 479 24.38 4.62 0.52
C ALA A 479 23.89 4.26 1.93
N ILE A 480 24.05 5.19 2.87
CA ILE A 480 23.44 5.08 4.20
C ILE A 480 21.95 5.37 4.00
N LYS A 481 21.10 4.50 4.56
CA LYS A 481 19.64 4.59 4.44
C LYS A 481 19.12 5.92 4.97
#